data_AF-A0A7C4TL35-F1
#
_entry.id   AF-A0A7C4TL35-F1
#
_cell.length_a   1.000
_cell.length_b   1.000
_cell.length_c   1.000
_cell.angle_alpha   90.00
_cell.angle_beta   90.00
_cell.angle_gamma   90.00
#
_symmetry.space_group_name_H-M   'P 1'
#
loop_
_entity.id
_entity.type
_entity.pdbx_description
1 polymer ?
#
loop_
_entity_poly.entity_id
_entity_poly.type
_entity_poly.pdbx_seq_one_letter_code
_entity_poly.pdbx_strand_id
1 'polypeptide(L)'
;MFVKRLEELRKDMFEECGGKAAHLGELTALKLRVPGGFCVLGDAFYHHLRSNHLVERLQEIASTINYDDFKDLEEKTKRIRELIINAAIPSEIEDEVIEHYTKLSDGGQEPFVAVRSSVAIKDSSVSSFPGMMDTYHYIRGAKNVVGKVRECWASVWSGRAAFARRSKGFDHFKAVIAPIVQLMVNSDVAGVLFTINPITSSKDEIVVEANWGLGESVVCGRCQSDLYIMTKKPVTIKDKRIARKEMAYRRAKDGGAEWVPVEPDKVDKPTLTDAQLEELCEVACAIEEHYGYPQDIEWAYEGDLLYILQARRAKAGGE
;
A
#
# COMPACT_ATOMS: atom_id res chain seq x y z
N MET A 1 7.58 -11.62 -19.56
CA MET A 1 7.02 -10.37 -19.03
C MET A 1 6.42 -10.65 -17.68
N PHE A 2 7.17 -10.27 -16.66
CA PHE A 2 6.88 -10.43 -15.24
C PHE A 2 6.55 -9.09 -14.57
N VAL A 3 6.79 -7.98 -15.25
CA VAL A 3 6.52 -6.62 -14.75
C VAL A 3 5.54 -5.88 -15.66
N LYS A 4 4.61 -5.12 -15.07
CA LYS A 4 3.72 -4.17 -15.78
C LYS A 4 3.73 -2.82 -15.07
N ARG A 5 3.70 -1.72 -15.82
CA ARG A 5 3.56 -0.36 -15.26
C ARG A 5 2.17 -0.17 -14.68
N LEU A 6 2.02 0.71 -13.69
CA LEU A 6 0.72 0.94 -13.06
C LEU A 6 -0.35 1.39 -14.07
N GLU A 7 0.02 2.18 -15.07
CA GLU A 7 -0.88 2.65 -16.15
C GLU A 7 -1.42 1.52 -17.06
N GLU A 8 -0.77 0.36 -17.04
CA GLU A 8 -1.15 -0.83 -17.83
C GLU A 8 -2.07 -1.77 -17.04
N LEU A 9 -2.25 -1.53 -15.73
CA LEU A 9 -3.07 -2.35 -14.85
C LEU A 9 -4.53 -1.89 -14.85
N ARG A 10 -5.44 -2.85 -14.72
CA ARG A 10 -6.89 -2.62 -14.62
C ARG A 10 -7.50 -3.49 -13.54
N LYS A 11 -8.73 -3.16 -13.12
CA LYS A 11 -9.46 -3.85 -12.04
C LYS A 11 -9.63 -5.36 -12.27
N ASP A 12 -9.83 -5.78 -13.50
CA ASP A 12 -10.00 -7.18 -13.92
C ASP A 12 -8.71 -8.00 -13.81
N MET A 13 -7.56 -7.36 -13.71
CA MET A 13 -6.25 -8.00 -13.56
C MET A 13 -5.88 -8.33 -12.12
N PHE A 14 -6.83 -8.26 -11.18
CA PHE A 14 -6.54 -8.46 -9.75
C PHE A 14 -5.95 -9.84 -9.43
N GLU A 15 -6.24 -10.88 -10.24
CA GLU A 15 -5.63 -12.20 -10.09
C GLU A 15 -4.17 -12.26 -10.57
N GLU A 16 -3.74 -11.32 -11.41
CA GLU A 16 -2.35 -11.19 -11.87
C GLU A 16 -1.53 -10.29 -10.93
N CYS A 17 -2.09 -9.17 -10.50
CA CYS A 17 -1.36 -8.10 -9.82
C CYS A 17 -1.82 -7.83 -8.37
N GLY A 18 -2.79 -8.58 -7.86
CA GLY A 18 -3.41 -8.35 -6.55
C GLY A 18 -4.32 -7.12 -6.53
N GLY A 19 -5.15 -6.98 -5.50
CA GLY A 19 -6.17 -5.93 -5.46
C GLY A 19 -5.63 -4.50 -5.33
N LYS A 20 -4.51 -4.29 -4.62
CA LYS A 20 -3.95 -2.94 -4.46
C LYS A 20 -3.40 -2.40 -5.77
N ALA A 21 -2.65 -3.22 -6.52
CA ALA A 21 -2.06 -2.80 -7.79
C ALA A 21 -3.16 -2.56 -8.83
N ALA A 22 -4.19 -3.41 -8.86
CA ALA A 22 -5.36 -3.22 -9.71
C ALA A 22 -6.07 -1.89 -9.41
N HIS A 23 -6.29 -1.54 -8.14
CA HIS A 23 -6.87 -0.25 -7.76
C HIS A 23 -5.98 0.95 -8.14
N LEU A 24 -4.65 0.85 -7.98
CA LEU A 24 -3.73 1.90 -8.43
C LEU A 24 -3.77 2.10 -9.95
N GLY A 25 -3.93 1.02 -10.71
CA GLY A 25 -4.12 1.09 -12.16
C GLY A 25 -5.40 1.83 -12.55
N GLU A 26 -6.52 1.54 -11.87
CA GLU A 26 -7.79 2.27 -12.06
C GLU A 26 -7.67 3.76 -11.73
N LEU A 27 -7.04 4.10 -10.60
CA LEU A 27 -6.80 5.50 -10.22
C LEU A 27 -5.94 6.24 -11.27
N THR A 28 -4.94 5.55 -11.83
CA THR A 28 -4.10 6.09 -12.90
C THR A 28 -4.92 6.29 -14.19
N ALA A 29 -5.82 5.35 -14.53
CA ALA A 29 -6.72 5.46 -15.68
C ALA A 29 -7.73 6.60 -15.55
N LEU A 30 -8.13 6.96 -14.33
CA LEU A 30 -8.92 8.16 -14.02
C LEU A 30 -8.15 9.48 -14.19
N LYS A 31 -6.89 9.43 -14.62
CA LYS A 31 -5.99 10.59 -14.75
C LYS A 31 -5.76 11.35 -13.44
N LEU A 32 -5.98 10.67 -12.31
CA LEU A 32 -5.59 11.18 -11.01
C LEU A 32 -4.07 11.08 -10.87
N ARG A 33 -3.49 11.99 -10.09
CA ARG A 33 -2.05 11.96 -9.84
C ARG A 33 -1.73 10.83 -8.86
N VAL A 34 -1.37 9.68 -9.41
CA VAL A 34 -0.85 8.52 -8.66
C VAL A 34 0.67 8.52 -8.81
N PRO A 35 1.46 8.30 -7.74
CA PRO A 35 2.91 8.21 -7.87
C PRO A 35 3.28 7.09 -8.85
N GLY A 36 4.18 7.40 -9.79
CA GLY A 36 4.62 6.48 -10.83
C GLY A 36 5.22 5.19 -10.24
N GLY A 37 5.10 4.09 -10.97
CA GLY A 37 5.57 2.80 -10.49
C GLY A 37 5.22 1.65 -11.41
N PHE A 38 5.53 0.45 -10.94
CA PHE A 38 5.24 -0.80 -11.62
C PHE A 38 4.89 -1.90 -10.62
N CYS A 39 4.30 -2.97 -11.11
CA CYS A 39 3.96 -4.16 -10.35
C CYS A 39 4.71 -5.37 -10.91
N VAL A 40 5.36 -6.10 -10.02
CA VAL A 40 5.91 -7.43 -10.30
C VAL A 40 4.76 -8.42 -10.14
N LEU A 41 4.32 -9.01 -11.25
CA LEU A 41 3.13 -9.85 -11.32
C LEU A 41 3.27 -11.12 -10.49
N GLY A 42 2.15 -11.68 -10.05
CA GLY A 42 2.12 -12.90 -9.22
C GLY A 42 2.76 -14.11 -9.91
N ASP A 43 2.71 -14.18 -11.24
CA ASP A 43 3.37 -15.25 -11.99
C ASP A 43 4.90 -15.21 -11.87
N ALA A 44 5.49 -14.05 -11.58
CA ALA A 44 6.91 -13.93 -11.27
C ALA A 44 7.28 -14.70 -9.99
N PHE A 45 6.42 -14.67 -8.98
CA PHE A 45 6.62 -15.46 -7.76
C PHE A 45 6.58 -16.96 -8.04
N TYR A 46 5.60 -17.43 -8.81
CA TYR A 46 5.52 -18.85 -9.16
C TYR A 46 6.69 -19.29 -10.06
N HIS A 47 7.16 -18.43 -10.95
CA HIS A 47 8.35 -18.67 -11.76
C HIS A 47 9.61 -18.77 -10.91
N HIS A 48 9.77 -17.88 -9.91
CA HIS A 48 10.84 -17.95 -8.91
C HIS A 48 10.83 -19.28 -8.15
N LEU A 49 9.66 -19.74 -7.69
CA LEU A 49 9.54 -21.02 -7.00
C LEU A 49 9.89 -22.22 -7.88
N ARG A 50 9.45 -22.23 -9.14
CA ARG A 50 9.71 -23.34 -10.09
C ARG A 50 11.17 -23.41 -10.49
N SER A 51 11.77 -22.26 -10.82
CA SER A 51 13.18 -22.18 -11.24
C SER A 51 14.16 -22.61 -10.14
N ASN A 52 13.74 -22.52 -8.88
CA ASN A 52 14.53 -22.96 -7.72
C ASN A 52 14.09 -24.32 -7.16
N HIS A 53 13.21 -25.07 -7.85
CA HIS A 53 12.67 -26.36 -7.40
C HIS A 53 12.07 -26.33 -5.97
N LEU A 54 11.42 -25.23 -5.61
CA LEU A 54 10.91 -25.02 -4.25
C LEU A 54 9.48 -25.52 -4.05
N VAL A 55 8.70 -25.68 -5.12
CA VAL A 55 7.25 -25.94 -5.03
C VAL A 55 6.95 -27.16 -4.15
N GLU A 56 7.55 -28.32 -4.44
CA GLU A 56 7.32 -29.56 -3.70
C GLU A 56 7.77 -29.45 -2.25
N ARG A 57 8.97 -28.88 -2.03
CA ARG A 57 9.53 -28.68 -0.69
C ARG A 57 8.67 -27.77 0.19
N LEU A 58 8.08 -26.74 -0.40
CA LEU A 58 7.14 -25.85 0.29
C LEU A 58 5.84 -26.57 0.61
N GLN A 59 5.32 -27.41 -0.30
CA GLN A 59 4.12 -28.21 -0.08
C GLN A 59 4.29 -29.22 1.06
N GLU A 60 5.42 -29.92 1.11
CA GLU A 60 5.76 -30.84 2.19
C GLU A 60 5.73 -30.13 3.55
N ILE A 61 6.46 -29.01 3.68
CA ILE A 61 6.49 -28.27 4.95
C ILE A 61 5.08 -27.77 5.29
N ALA A 62 4.38 -27.17 4.33
CA ALA A 62 3.04 -26.60 4.53
C ALA A 62 2.00 -27.65 4.97
N SER A 63 2.06 -28.87 4.44
CA SER A 63 1.13 -29.96 4.80
C SER A 63 1.29 -30.45 6.24
N THR A 64 2.45 -30.19 6.86
CA THR A 64 2.73 -30.62 8.23
C THR A 64 2.43 -29.55 9.26
N ILE A 65 2.09 -28.33 8.87
CA ILE A 65 1.85 -27.21 9.80
C ILE A 65 0.68 -27.54 10.73
N ASN A 66 0.94 -27.50 12.04
CA ASN A 66 -0.08 -27.51 13.06
C ASN A 66 -0.53 -26.07 13.34
N TYR A 67 -1.72 -25.70 12.87
CA TYR A 67 -2.26 -24.35 13.02
C TYR A 67 -2.76 -24.03 14.43
N ASP A 68 -2.92 -25.05 15.28
CA ASP A 68 -3.33 -24.89 16.68
C ASP A 68 -2.10 -24.72 17.61
N ASP A 69 -0.90 -24.97 17.11
CA ASP A 69 0.36 -24.73 17.83
C ASP A 69 1.08 -23.51 17.22
N PHE A 70 1.05 -22.40 17.95
CA PHE A 70 1.69 -21.15 17.53
C PHE A 70 3.19 -21.31 17.27
N LYS A 71 3.89 -22.16 18.04
CA LYS A 71 5.34 -22.35 17.89
C LYS A 71 5.63 -23.14 16.62
N ASP A 72 4.89 -24.22 16.37
CA ASP A 72 5.03 -25.03 15.16
C ASP A 72 4.71 -24.21 13.89
N LEU A 73 3.63 -23.41 13.94
CA LEU A 73 3.26 -22.49 12.88
C LEU A 73 4.39 -21.50 12.58
N GLU A 74 4.92 -20.80 13.58
CA GLU A 74 5.97 -19.80 13.35
C GLU A 74 7.27 -20.45 12.86
N GLU A 75 7.65 -21.63 13.39
CA GLU A 75 8.86 -22.34 12.98
C GLU A 75 8.80 -22.79 11.51
N LYS A 76 7.72 -23.46 11.12
CA LYS A 76 7.56 -23.97 9.74
C LYS A 76 7.37 -22.84 8.73
N THR A 77 6.60 -21.80 9.08
CA THR A 77 6.42 -20.64 8.21
C THR A 77 7.71 -19.83 8.07
N LYS A 78 8.50 -19.68 9.14
CA LYS A 78 9.85 -19.12 9.08
C LYS A 78 10.76 -19.93 8.15
N ARG A 79 10.75 -21.25 8.24
CA ARG A 79 11.53 -22.13 7.34
C ARG A 79 11.15 -21.93 5.88
N ILE A 80 9.86 -21.82 5.57
CA ILE A 80 9.39 -21.52 4.21
C ILE A 80 9.90 -20.14 3.75
N ARG A 81 9.80 -19.11 4.60
CA ARG A 81 10.30 -17.77 4.29
C ARG A 81 11.80 -17.78 3.99
N GLU A 82 12.60 -18.49 4.78
CA GLU A 82 14.04 -18.62 4.57
C GLU A 82 14.38 -19.30 3.24
N LEU A 83 13.61 -20.32 2.83
CA LEU A 83 13.79 -20.95 1.52
C LEU A 83 13.53 -19.96 0.36
N ILE A 84 12.48 -19.14 0.48
CA ILE A 84 12.15 -18.12 -0.54
C ILE A 84 13.21 -17.01 -0.59
N ILE A 85 13.69 -16.55 0.57
CA ILE A 85 14.69 -15.48 0.69
C ILE A 85 16.05 -15.93 0.18
N ASN A 86 16.45 -17.18 0.43
CA ASN A 86 17.77 -17.69 0.03
C ASN A 86 17.82 -18.16 -1.44
N ALA A 87 16.68 -18.28 -2.09
CA ALA A 87 16.59 -18.64 -3.50
C ALA A 87 17.05 -17.50 -4.41
N ALA A 88 17.67 -17.86 -5.52
CA ALA A 88 18.14 -16.90 -6.52
C ALA A 88 16.95 -16.41 -7.36
N ILE A 89 16.84 -15.10 -7.55
CA ILE A 89 15.84 -14.55 -8.48
C ILE A 89 16.31 -14.87 -9.91
N PRO A 90 15.45 -15.46 -10.76
CA PRO A 90 15.77 -15.65 -12.18
C PRO A 90 16.17 -14.34 -12.85
N SER A 91 17.25 -14.36 -13.65
CA SER A 91 17.82 -13.17 -14.30
C SER A 91 16.80 -12.36 -15.07
N GLU A 92 15.87 -13.03 -15.75
CA GLU A 92 14.82 -12.40 -16.53
C GLU A 92 13.83 -11.58 -15.68
N ILE A 93 13.61 -11.96 -14.41
CA ILE A 93 12.80 -11.14 -13.48
C ILE A 93 13.65 -9.99 -12.94
N GLU A 94 14.90 -10.27 -12.56
CA GLU A 94 15.81 -9.26 -12.05
C GLU A 94 16.02 -8.13 -13.07
N ASP A 95 16.33 -8.47 -14.31
CA ASP A 95 16.55 -7.54 -15.41
C ASP A 95 15.30 -6.69 -15.69
N GLU A 96 14.10 -7.31 -15.75
CA GLU A 96 12.84 -6.56 -15.95
C GLU A 96 12.58 -5.56 -14.80
N VAL A 97 12.85 -5.94 -13.54
CA VAL A 97 12.68 -5.06 -12.37
C VAL A 97 13.69 -3.90 -12.41
N ILE A 98 14.96 -4.19 -12.72
CA ILE A 98 16.01 -3.19 -12.82
C ILE A 98 15.72 -2.21 -13.95
N GLU A 99 15.28 -2.71 -15.12
CA GLU A 99 14.91 -1.88 -16.27
C GLU A 99 13.78 -0.90 -15.90
N HIS A 100 12.70 -1.40 -15.30
CA HIS A 100 11.57 -0.55 -14.90
C HIS A 100 11.94 0.43 -13.79
N TYR A 101 12.74 0.02 -12.80
CA TYR A 101 13.23 0.92 -11.76
C TYR A 101 14.11 2.04 -12.34
N THR A 102 14.98 1.71 -13.29
CA THR A 102 15.84 2.69 -13.96
C THR A 102 15.01 3.70 -14.76
N LYS A 103 13.92 3.25 -15.40
CA LYS A 103 12.98 4.14 -16.11
C LYS A 103 12.17 5.06 -15.18
N LEU A 104 12.08 4.76 -13.87
CA LEU A 104 11.48 5.68 -12.88
C LEU A 104 12.44 6.81 -12.47
N SER A 105 13.73 6.71 -12.81
CA SER A 105 14.70 7.76 -12.53
C SER A 105 14.43 8.97 -13.41
N ASP A 106 14.27 10.12 -12.77
CA ASP A 106 14.33 11.41 -13.45
C ASP A 106 15.76 11.98 -13.36
N GLY A 107 16.29 12.47 -14.48
CA GLY A 107 17.61 13.09 -14.55
C GLY A 107 18.80 12.20 -14.14
N GLY A 108 18.65 10.87 -14.14
CA GLY A 108 19.73 9.91 -13.83
C GLY A 108 20.04 9.74 -12.34
N GLN A 109 19.22 10.29 -11.44
CA GLN A 109 19.32 10.01 -10.00
C GLN A 109 18.42 8.84 -9.60
N GLU A 110 18.97 7.87 -8.88
CA GLU A 110 18.18 6.74 -8.34
C GLU A 110 17.09 7.24 -7.39
N PRO A 111 15.79 7.01 -7.71
CA PRO A 111 14.69 7.52 -6.92
C PRO A 111 14.49 6.68 -5.64
N PHE A 112 13.87 7.30 -4.64
CA PHE A 112 13.35 6.57 -3.49
C PHE A 112 12.00 5.95 -3.86
N VAL A 113 11.85 4.65 -3.58
CA VAL A 113 10.62 3.89 -3.86
C VAL A 113 10.10 3.19 -2.61
N ALA A 114 8.80 2.97 -2.56
CA ALA A 114 8.15 2.01 -1.69
C ALA A 114 8.02 0.67 -2.39
N VAL A 115 8.25 -0.42 -1.65
CA VAL A 115 7.87 -1.78 -2.07
C VAL A 115 6.68 -2.22 -1.22
N ARG A 116 5.51 -2.33 -1.85
CA ARG A 116 4.22 -2.61 -1.20
C ARG A 116 3.67 -3.94 -1.70
N SER A 117 3.26 -4.79 -0.79
CA SER A 117 2.57 -6.04 -1.11
C SER A 117 1.16 -5.79 -1.66
N SER A 118 0.89 -6.28 -2.87
CA SER A 118 -0.45 -6.45 -3.42
C SER A 118 -0.80 -7.93 -3.43
N VAL A 119 -1.97 -8.30 -2.90
CA VAL A 119 -2.35 -9.71 -2.75
C VAL A 119 -3.72 -9.98 -3.31
N ALA A 120 -3.93 -11.20 -3.78
CA ALA A 120 -5.24 -11.75 -4.14
C ALA A 120 -5.23 -13.26 -3.90
N ILE A 121 -6.37 -13.91 -4.09
CA ILE A 121 -6.46 -15.36 -4.14
C ILE A 121 -7.16 -15.72 -5.45
N LYS A 122 -6.49 -16.52 -6.29
CA LYS A 122 -7.03 -17.00 -7.56
C LYS A 122 -8.36 -17.75 -7.33
N ASP A 123 -9.31 -17.57 -8.23
CA ASP A 123 -10.65 -18.16 -8.15
C ASP A 123 -11.48 -17.66 -6.94
N SER A 124 -11.20 -16.48 -6.42
CA SER A 124 -11.93 -15.91 -5.29
C SER A 124 -12.18 -14.41 -5.44
N SER A 125 -13.18 -13.89 -4.73
CA SER A 125 -13.42 -12.45 -4.62
C SER A 125 -12.48 -11.74 -3.64
N VAL A 126 -11.54 -12.47 -3.00
CA VAL A 126 -10.62 -11.90 -2.03
C VAL A 126 -9.47 -11.19 -2.74
N SER A 127 -9.53 -9.86 -2.72
CA SER A 127 -8.55 -8.97 -3.33
C SER A 127 -7.64 -8.24 -2.31
N SER A 128 -7.79 -8.49 -1.01
CA SER A 128 -6.90 -7.94 0.01
C SER A 128 -6.97 -8.67 1.35
N PHE A 129 -5.87 -8.63 2.10
CA PHE A 129 -5.79 -9.01 3.51
C PHE A 129 -5.32 -7.78 4.32
N PRO A 130 -6.20 -7.14 5.12
CA PRO A 130 -5.82 -5.95 5.88
C PRO A 130 -4.68 -6.25 6.87
N GLY A 131 -3.66 -5.38 6.90
CA GLY A 131 -2.66 -5.33 7.98
C GLY A 131 -1.74 -6.54 8.16
N MET A 132 -1.59 -7.41 7.16
CA MET A 132 -0.88 -8.69 7.31
C MET A 132 0.40 -8.84 6.46
N MET A 133 0.78 -7.81 5.70
CA MET A 133 1.88 -7.92 4.74
C MET A 133 2.83 -6.73 4.85
N ASP A 134 4.10 -6.98 4.59
CA ASP A 134 5.16 -6.01 4.76
C ASP A 134 5.05 -4.88 3.72
N THR A 135 5.44 -3.68 4.15
CA THR A 135 5.63 -2.50 3.31
C THR A 135 6.97 -1.89 3.67
N TYR A 136 7.80 -1.64 2.66
CA TYR A 136 9.13 -1.09 2.84
C TYR A 136 9.18 0.29 2.18
N HIS A 137 9.49 1.34 2.96
CA HIS A 137 9.56 2.72 2.48
C HIS A 137 11.01 3.14 2.23
N TYR A 138 11.19 4.14 1.36
CA TYR A 138 12.49 4.78 1.09
C TYR A 138 13.60 3.81 0.68
N ILE A 139 13.27 2.85 -0.16
CA ILE A 139 14.24 1.95 -0.77
C ILE A 139 14.91 2.68 -1.93
N ARG A 140 16.23 2.58 -2.02
CA ARG A 140 17.02 3.19 -3.09
C ARG A 140 18.03 2.18 -3.61
N GLY A 141 18.24 2.17 -4.91
CA GLY A 141 19.19 1.29 -5.60
C GLY A 141 18.53 0.03 -6.13
N ALA A 142 18.80 -0.28 -7.40
CA ALA A 142 18.16 -1.37 -8.13
C ALA A 142 18.27 -2.72 -7.41
N LYS A 143 19.47 -3.06 -6.90
CA LYS A 143 19.71 -4.29 -6.13
C LYS A 143 18.91 -4.37 -4.83
N ASN A 144 18.74 -3.24 -4.14
CA ASN A 144 17.95 -3.19 -2.91
C ASN A 144 16.46 -3.39 -3.22
N VAL A 145 15.96 -2.82 -4.33
CA VAL A 145 14.58 -3.03 -4.78
C VAL A 145 14.33 -4.52 -5.07
N VAL A 146 15.21 -5.17 -5.82
CA VAL A 146 15.14 -6.62 -6.10
C VAL A 146 15.15 -7.44 -4.80
N GLY A 147 16.02 -7.10 -3.85
CA GLY A 147 16.04 -7.70 -2.53
C GLY A 147 14.72 -7.55 -1.77
N LYS A 148 14.08 -6.37 -1.82
CA LYS A 148 12.80 -6.12 -1.17
C LYS A 148 11.61 -6.78 -1.87
N VAL A 149 11.64 -6.94 -3.19
CA VAL A 149 10.67 -7.77 -3.94
C VAL A 149 10.71 -9.21 -3.41
N ARG A 150 11.90 -9.76 -3.18
CA ARG A 150 12.08 -11.10 -2.60
C ARG A 150 11.53 -11.21 -1.17
N GLU A 151 11.85 -10.24 -0.32
CA GLU A 151 11.31 -10.21 1.05
C GLU A 151 9.76 -10.11 1.04
N CYS A 152 9.20 -9.31 0.13
CA CYS A 152 7.76 -9.18 -0.07
C CYS A 152 7.11 -10.49 -0.51
N TRP A 153 7.77 -11.30 -1.36
CA TRP A 153 7.29 -12.64 -1.69
C TRP A 153 7.28 -13.56 -0.48
N ALA A 154 8.33 -13.51 0.34
CA ALA A 154 8.40 -14.30 1.56
C ALA A 154 7.30 -13.89 2.57
N SER A 155 6.90 -12.62 2.63
CA SER A 155 5.89 -12.13 3.59
C SER A 155 4.54 -12.84 3.45
N VAL A 156 4.22 -13.40 2.27
CA VAL A 156 3.01 -14.21 2.09
C VAL A 156 2.97 -15.39 3.07
N TRP A 157 4.12 -15.93 3.47
CA TRP A 157 4.27 -17.00 4.45
C TRP A 157 4.61 -16.49 5.85
N SER A 158 4.19 -15.29 6.25
CA SER A 158 4.19 -14.95 7.68
C SER A 158 3.22 -15.85 8.45
N GLY A 159 3.50 -16.16 9.72
CA GLY A 159 2.63 -17.00 10.55
C GLY A 159 1.18 -16.49 10.57
N ARG A 160 1.00 -15.16 10.69
CA ARG A 160 -0.31 -14.50 10.63
C ARG A 160 -1.02 -14.68 9.29
N ALA A 161 -0.31 -14.49 8.17
CA ALA A 161 -0.91 -14.63 6.85
C ALA A 161 -1.27 -16.09 6.52
N ALA A 162 -0.42 -17.04 6.89
CA ALA A 162 -0.69 -18.47 6.75
C ALA A 162 -1.91 -18.89 7.57
N PHE A 163 -1.97 -18.50 8.85
CA PHE A 163 -3.12 -18.76 9.71
C PHE A 163 -4.40 -18.14 9.14
N ALA A 164 -4.38 -16.86 8.74
CA ALA A 164 -5.55 -16.18 8.21
C ALA A 164 -6.10 -16.83 6.92
N ARG A 165 -5.22 -17.35 6.04
CA ARG A 165 -5.65 -18.11 4.86
C ARG A 165 -6.28 -19.43 5.27
N ARG A 166 -5.66 -20.17 6.19
CA ARG A 166 -6.17 -21.45 6.68
C ARG A 166 -7.55 -21.32 7.33
N SER A 167 -7.72 -20.33 8.22
CA SER A 167 -8.98 -20.08 8.92
C SER A 167 -10.13 -19.69 8.00
N LYS A 168 -9.83 -19.20 6.78
CA LYS A 168 -10.81 -18.91 5.73
C LYS A 168 -10.95 -20.02 4.70
N GLY A 169 -10.28 -21.16 4.88
CA GLY A 169 -10.37 -22.31 3.97
C GLY A 169 -9.63 -22.13 2.64
N PHE A 170 -8.70 -21.17 2.55
CA PHE A 170 -7.98 -20.91 1.32
C PHE A 170 -6.71 -21.76 1.19
N ASP A 171 -6.49 -22.28 -0.02
CA ASP A 171 -5.26 -22.93 -0.40
C ASP A 171 -4.10 -21.91 -0.44
N HIS A 172 -3.01 -22.24 0.25
CA HIS A 172 -1.80 -21.41 0.28
C HIS A 172 -1.16 -21.23 -1.09
N PHE A 173 -1.30 -22.21 -1.98
CA PHE A 173 -0.70 -22.18 -3.31
C PHE A 173 -1.56 -21.46 -4.35
N LYS A 174 -2.78 -21.03 -3.98
CA LYS A 174 -3.60 -20.10 -4.78
C LYS A 174 -3.39 -18.63 -4.43
N ALA A 175 -2.53 -18.34 -3.44
CA ALA A 175 -2.24 -16.97 -3.03
C ALA A 175 -1.39 -16.24 -4.08
N VAL A 176 -1.88 -15.10 -4.55
CA VAL A 176 -1.17 -14.18 -5.42
C VAL A 176 -0.46 -13.17 -4.55
N ILE A 177 0.85 -13.00 -4.76
CA ILE A 177 1.65 -11.93 -4.16
C ILE A 177 2.37 -11.18 -5.28
N ALA A 178 2.02 -9.92 -5.44
CA ALA A 178 2.49 -9.06 -6.52
C ALA A 178 3.07 -7.78 -5.91
N PRO A 179 4.40 -7.71 -5.72
CA PRO A 179 5.05 -6.52 -5.19
C PRO A 179 4.86 -5.31 -6.11
N ILE A 180 4.37 -4.21 -5.57
CA ILE A 180 4.31 -2.89 -6.23
C ILE A 180 5.57 -2.14 -5.85
N VAL A 181 6.29 -1.63 -6.85
CA VAL A 181 7.40 -0.69 -6.68
C VAL A 181 6.91 0.68 -7.13
N GLN A 182 6.80 1.62 -6.21
CA GLN A 182 6.18 2.92 -6.44
C GLN A 182 7.06 4.05 -5.94
N LEU A 183 7.13 5.16 -6.66
CA LEU A 183 7.86 6.36 -6.23
C LEU A 183 7.36 6.85 -4.87
N MET A 184 8.30 7.22 -4.00
CA MET A 184 7.98 7.89 -2.75
C MET A 184 7.57 9.33 -3.03
N VAL A 185 6.46 9.76 -2.42
CA VAL A 185 6.08 11.17 -2.34
C VAL A 185 6.72 11.74 -1.07
N ASN A 186 7.53 12.79 -1.19
CA ASN A 186 8.13 13.45 -0.03
C ASN A 186 7.15 14.49 0.52
N SER A 187 6.08 14.01 1.13
CA SER A 187 4.92 14.84 1.44
C SER A 187 5.17 15.84 2.57
N ASP A 188 4.63 17.05 2.38
CA ASP A 188 4.52 18.08 3.41
C ASP A 188 3.33 17.82 4.34
N VAL A 189 2.26 17.26 3.79
CA VAL A 189 1.03 16.88 4.47
C VAL A 189 0.54 15.57 3.90
N ALA A 190 0.10 14.65 4.75
CA ALA A 190 -0.52 13.42 4.31
C ALA A 190 -1.67 13.03 5.23
N GLY A 191 -2.53 12.15 4.73
CA GLY A 191 -3.72 11.80 5.46
C GLY A 191 -4.51 10.64 4.89
N VAL A 192 -5.62 10.39 5.56
CA VAL A 192 -6.66 9.45 5.13
C VAL A 192 -7.97 10.20 4.95
N LEU A 193 -8.76 9.77 4.00
CA LEU A 193 -10.07 10.33 3.69
C LEU A 193 -11.07 9.21 3.53
N PHE A 194 -12.22 9.34 4.21
CA PHE A 194 -13.35 8.44 4.05
C PHE A 194 -14.50 9.18 3.36
N THR A 195 -15.06 8.59 2.30
CA THR A 195 -16.29 9.11 1.64
C THR A 195 -17.56 8.65 2.33
N ILE A 196 -17.45 8.24 3.59
CA ILE A 196 -18.56 7.97 4.50
C ILE A 196 -18.08 8.38 5.89
N ASN A 197 -18.94 8.99 6.68
CA ASN A 197 -18.60 9.27 8.07
C ASN A 197 -18.57 7.94 8.86
N PRO A 198 -17.42 7.50 9.38
CA PRO A 198 -17.31 6.21 10.05
C PRO A 198 -18.03 6.17 11.40
N ILE A 199 -18.35 7.33 11.99
CA ILE A 199 -19.05 7.47 13.27
C ILE A 199 -20.56 7.47 13.07
N THR A 200 -21.05 8.29 12.13
CA THR A 200 -22.50 8.46 11.90
C THR A 200 -23.05 7.57 10.80
N SER A 201 -22.18 6.89 10.04
CA SER A 201 -22.49 6.16 8.81
C SER A 201 -23.13 7.03 7.71
N SER A 202 -23.03 8.36 7.82
CA SER A 202 -23.56 9.28 6.81
C SER A 202 -22.77 9.18 5.52
N LYS A 203 -23.45 8.82 4.43
CA LYS A 203 -22.89 8.76 3.06
C LYS A 203 -22.82 10.13 2.39
N ASP A 204 -23.40 11.17 2.98
CA ASP A 204 -23.36 12.53 2.44
C ASP A 204 -22.14 13.31 2.97
N GLU A 205 -21.38 12.70 3.87
CA GLU A 205 -20.24 13.30 4.55
C GLU A 205 -18.93 12.66 4.11
N ILE A 206 -17.91 13.51 3.99
CA ILE A 206 -16.51 13.13 3.86
C ILE A 206 -15.81 13.46 5.18
N VAL A 207 -15.00 12.54 5.66
CA VAL A 207 -14.16 12.73 6.85
C VAL A 207 -12.71 12.66 6.43
N VAL A 208 -11.96 13.72 6.73
CA VAL A 208 -10.54 13.86 6.41
C VAL A 208 -9.75 13.93 7.70
N GLU A 209 -8.74 13.08 7.81
CA GLU A 209 -7.70 13.17 8.83
C GLU A 209 -6.37 13.53 8.18
N ALA A 210 -5.69 14.55 8.70
CA ALA A 210 -4.47 15.06 8.12
C ALA A 210 -3.41 15.36 9.20
N ASN A 211 -2.14 15.12 8.85
CA ASN A 211 -1.01 15.51 9.70
C ASN A 211 0.18 15.94 8.85
N TRP A 212 1.14 16.64 9.46
CA TRP A 212 2.37 17.10 8.81
C TRP A 212 3.28 15.92 8.48
N GLY A 213 3.90 15.97 7.30
CA GLY A 213 4.84 14.97 6.81
C GLY A 213 4.16 13.81 6.09
N LEU A 214 4.69 12.60 6.32
CA LEU A 214 4.31 11.35 5.67
C LEU A 214 3.12 10.69 6.36
N GLY A 215 2.33 9.91 5.60
CA GLY A 215 1.08 9.30 6.07
C GLY A 215 1.20 8.41 7.32
N GLU A 216 2.40 7.91 7.64
CA GLU A 216 2.66 7.17 8.88
C GLU A 216 2.25 7.97 10.13
N SER A 217 2.36 9.31 10.08
CA SER A 217 1.98 10.19 11.18
C SER A 217 0.49 10.23 11.48
N VAL A 218 -0.35 9.71 10.57
CA VAL A 218 -1.79 9.55 10.78
C VAL A 218 -2.12 8.10 11.14
N VAL A 219 -1.50 7.13 10.46
CA VAL A 219 -1.86 5.70 10.59
C VAL A 219 -1.34 5.06 11.88
N CYS A 220 -0.20 5.51 12.42
CA CYS A 220 0.45 4.81 13.54
C CYS A 220 -0.14 5.14 14.94
N GLY A 221 -1.09 6.08 15.03
CA GLY A 221 -1.73 6.48 16.28
C GLY A 221 -0.81 7.18 17.31
N ARG A 222 0.40 7.60 16.90
CA ARG A 222 1.37 8.27 17.79
C ARG A 222 1.21 9.79 17.82
N CYS A 223 0.50 10.35 16.86
CA CYS A 223 0.28 11.79 16.75
C CYS A 223 -1.21 12.08 16.73
N GLN A 224 -1.55 13.28 17.18
CA GLN A 224 -2.88 13.83 16.93
C GLN A 224 -2.93 14.35 15.48
N SER A 225 -4.05 14.14 14.80
CA SER A 225 -4.33 14.60 13.45
C SER A 225 -5.39 15.69 13.47
N ASP A 226 -5.35 16.59 12.49
CA ASP A 226 -6.49 17.46 12.22
C ASP A 226 -7.64 16.62 11.67
N LEU A 227 -8.86 16.94 12.08
CA LEU A 227 -10.08 16.28 11.62
C LEU A 227 -10.99 17.31 10.94
N TYR A 228 -11.38 17.04 9.71
CA TYR A 228 -12.32 17.84 8.94
C TYR A 228 -13.53 16.98 8.55
N ILE A 229 -14.73 17.51 8.75
CA ILE A 229 -15.97 16.88 8.27
C ILE A 229 -16.59 17.81 7.25
N MET A 230 -16.86 17.29 6.04
CA MET A 230 -17.37 18.06 4.92
C MET A 230 -18.60 17.40 4.32
N THR A 231 -19.52 18.18 3.74
CA THR A 231 -20.58 17.66 2.87
C THR A 231 -20.05 17.47 1.45
N LYS A 232 -20.57 16.47 0.73
CA LYS A 232 -20.20 16.21 -0.67
C LYS A 232 -20.81 17.19 -1.67
N LYS A 233 -22.08 17.59 -1.46
CA LYS A 233 -22.85 18.42 -2.40
C LYS A 233 -23.82 19.34 -1.64
N PRO A 234 -23.63 20.68 -1.65
CA PRO A 234 -22.39 21.37 -2.06
C PRO A 234 -21.23 21.00 -1.13
N VAL A 235 -19.99 21.21 -1.60
CA VAL A 235 -18.82 21.06 -0.73
C VAL A 235 -18.87 22.14 0.35
N THR A 236 -18.92 21.74 1.62
CA THR A 236 -19.00 22.67 2.75
C THR A 236 -18.36 22.04 3.98
N ILE A 237 -17.47 22.77 4.64
CA ILE A 237 -16.82 22.32 5.87
C ILE A 237 -17.82 22.48 7.02
N LYS A 238 -18.30 21.36 7.57
CA LYS A 238 -19.24 21.30 8.71
C LYS A 238 -18.53 21.44 10.05
N ASP A 239 -17.39 20.77 10.19
CA ASP A 239 -16.61 20.75 11.42
C ASP A 239 -15.12 20.75 11.07
N LYS A 240 -14.33 21.46 11.87
CA LYS A 240 -12.88 21.59 11.73
C LYS A 240 -12.27 21.53 13.13
N ARG A 241 -11.55 20.45 13.42
CA ARG A 241 -10.86 20.24 14.68
C ARG A 241 -9.36 20.22 14.42
N ILE A 242 -8.70 21.29 14.84
CA ILE A 242 -7.26 21.43 14.68
C ILE A 242 -6.58 20.87 15.92
N ALA A 243 -5.77 19.84 15.71
CA ALA A 243 -5.02 19.21 16.77
C ALA A 243 -3.66 19.87 16.94
N ARG A 244 -3.09 19.72 18.14
CA ARG A 244 -1.73 20.14 18.43
C ARG A 244 -0.75 19.07 17.92
N LYS A 245 -0.08 19.37 16.81
CA LYS A 245 0.80 18.41 16.10
C LYS A 245 2.25 18.67 16.50
N GLU A 246 2.74 17.96 17.52
CA GLU A 246 4.10 18.18 18.05
C GLU A 246 5.19 17.48 17.23
N MET A 247 4.84 16.38 16.55
CA MET A 247 5.77 15.54 15.80
C MET A 247 5.24 15.29 14.39
N ALA A 248 6.15 15.21 13.43
CA ALA A 248 5.90 14.82 12.04
C ALA A 248 6.82 13.65 11.66
N TYR A 249 6.36 12.78 10.77
CA TYR A 249 7.20 11.74 10.18
C TYR A 249 7.73 12.24 8.85
N ARG A 250 9.04 12.34 8.67
CA ARG A 250 9.66 12.91 7.47
C ARG A 250 10.74 12.00 6.92
N ARG A 251 11.07 12.18 5.64
CA ARG A 251 12.21 11.53 5.01
C ARG A 251 13.50 11.93 5.73
N ALA A 252 14.31 10.94 6.11
CA ALA A 252 15.64 11.17 6.66
C ALA A 252 16.64 11.51 5.54
N LYS A 253 17.66 12.30 5.84
CA LYS A 253 18.66 12.76 4.86
C LYS A 253 19.38 11.61 4.15
N ASP A 254 19.73 10.56 4.89
CA ASP A 254 20.52 9.42 4.40
C ASP A 254 19.66 8.24 3.92
N GLY A 255 18.34 8.43 3.82
CA GLY A 255 17.38 7.39 3.48
C GLY A 255 16.63 6.84 4.69
N GLY A 256 15.47 6.24 4.44
CA GLY A 256 14.50 5.94 5.50
C GLY A 256 13.68 7.17 5.89
N ALA A 257 12.99 7.07 7.02
CA ALA A 257 12.19 8.15 7.59
C ALA A 257 12.31 8.19 9.11
N GLU A 258 12.16 9.40 9.65
CA GLU A 258 12.40 9.71 11.04
C GLU A 258 11.30 10.61 11.60
N TRP A 259 11.14 10.54 12.92
CA TRP A 259 10.25 11.42 13.67
C TRP A 259 10.99 12.71 13.99
N VAL A 260 10.45 13.83 13.56
CA VAL A 260 11.01 15.16 13.83
C VAL A 260 9.99 16.04 14.53
N PRO A 261 10.41 16.94 15.43
CA PRO A 261 9.54 17.98 15.97
C PRO A 261 8.98 18.84 14.86
N VAL A 262 7.69 19.20 14.97
CA VAL A 262 7.07 20.20 14.10
C VAL A 262 7.56 21.59 14.50
N GLU A 263 7.78 22.45 13.51
CA GLU A 263 8.20 23.84 13.74
C GLU A 263 7.16 24.56 14.64
N PRO A 264 7.59 25.32 15.67
CA PRO A 264 6.67 25.88 16.68
C PRO A 264 5.52 26.71 16.11
N ASP A 265 5.72 27.36 14.96
CA ASP A 265 4.73 28.16 14.25
C ASP A 265 3.68 27.33 13.50
N LYS A 266 3.91 26.02 13.28
CA LYS A 266 3.02 25.08 12.59
C LYS A 266 2.27 24.12 13.53
N VAL A 267 2.70 23.98 14.78
CA VAL A 267 2.15 23.00 15.74
C VAL A 267 0.63 23.11 15.90
N ASP A 268 0.11 24.33 16.03
CA ASP A 268 -1.32 24.63 16.22
C ASP A 268 -2.02 25.12 14.93
N LYS A 269 -1.33 25.04 13.78
CA LYS A 269 -1.89 25.48 12.49
C LYS A 269 -2.66 24.36 11.81
N PRO A 270 -3.70 24.67 11.03
CA PRO A 270 -4.33 23.69 10.15
C PRO A 270 -3.30 23.19 9.13
N THR A 271 -3.28 21.89 8.94
CA THR A 271 -2.47 21.20 7.91
C THR A 271 -2.91 21.52 6.49
N LEU A 272 -4.21 21.76 6.30
CA LEU A 272 -4.82 21.97 4.99
C LEU A 272 -5.48 23.34 4.90
N THR A 273 -5.35 23.96 3.73
CA THR A 273 -6.13 25.14 3.35
C THR A 273 -7.54 24.73 2.91
N ASP A 274 -8.47 25.68 2.88
CA ASP A 274 -9.85 25.41 2.43
C ASP A 274 -9.87 25.00 0.94
N ALA A 275 -9.01 25.58 0.10
CA ALA A 275 -8.87 25.18 -1.31
C ALA A 275 -8.38 23.74 -1.48
N GLN A 276 -7.41 23.29 -0.66
CA GLN A 276 -6.95 21.90 -0.66
C GLN A 276 -8.01 20.92 -0.16
N LEU A 277 -8.86 21.35 0.79
CA LEU A 277 -10.00 20.56 1.26
C LEU A 277 -11.07 20.40 0.16
N GLU A 278 -11.34 21.46 -0.60
CA GLU A 278 -12.22 21.42 -1.77
C GLU A 278 -11.67 20.47 -2.85
N GLU A 279 -10.40 20.61 -3.23
CA GLU A 279 -9.74 19.72 -4.20
C GLU A 279 -9.81 18.25 -3.75
N LEU A 280 -9.48 17.96 -2.48
CA LEU A 280 -9.59 16.62 -1.92
C LEU A 280 -11.01 16.06 -1.99
N CYS A 281 -12.01 16.90 -1.70
CA CYS A 281 -13.42 16.51 -1.75
C CYS A 281 -13.84 16.14 -3.17
N GLU A 282 -13.47 16.95 -4.16
CA GLU A 282 -13.78 16.71 -5.58
C GLU A 282 -13.14 15.41 -6.08
N VAL A 283 -11.85 15.22 -5.81
CA VAL A 283 -11.13 14.00 -6.19
C VAL A 283 -11.72 12.78 -5.50
N ALA A 284 -12.04 12.86 -4.21
CA ALA A 284 -12.64 11.76 -3.48
C ALA A 284 -14.02 11.37 -4.01
N CYS A 285 -14.86 12.36 -4.36
CA CYS A 285 -16.16 12.12 -4.98
C CYS A 285 -16.01 11.44 -6.35
N ALA A 286 -15.04 11.85 -7.18
CA ALA A 286 -14.78 11.22 -8.46
C ALA A 286 -14.34 9.75 -8.31
N ILE A 287 -13.47 9.46 -7.33
CA ILE A 287 -13.06 8.08 -7.01
C ILE A 287 -14.27 7.25 -6.55
N GLU A 288 -15.09 7.79 -5.63
CA GLU A 288 -16.29 7.10 -5.15
C GLU A 288 -17.29 6.82 -6.27
N GLU A 289 -17.52 7.78 -7.17
CA GLU A 289 -18.41 7.63 -8.33
C GLU A 289 -17.92 6.53 -9.28
N HIS A 290 -16.61 6.48 -9.54
CA HIS A 290 -16.00 5.43 -10.37
C HIS A 290 -16.20 4.03 -9.80
N TYR A 291 -16.03 3.87 -8.48
CA TYR A 291 -16.16 2.56 -7.83
C TYR A 291 -17.62 2.20 -7.50
N GLY A 292 -18.51 3.19 -7.35
CA GLY A 292 -19.92 3.00 -7.00
C GLY A 292 -20.18 2.63 -5.53
N TYR A 293 -19.19 2.79 -4.65
CA TYR A 293 -19.30 2.54 -3.21
C TYR A 293 -18.34 3.42 -2.41
N PRO A 294 -18.60 3.65 -1.11
CA PRO A 294 -17.74 4.49 -0.29
C PRO A 294 -16.29 4.02 -0.23
N GLN A 295 -15.36 4.98 -0.20
CA GLN A 295 -13.93 4.77 -0.28
C GLN A 295 -13.20 5.23 0.98
N ASP A 296 -12.13 4.52 1.29
CA ASP A 296 -11.04 4.85 2.21
C ASP A 296 -9.80 5.11 1.34
N ILE A 297 -9.34 6.36 1.34
CA ILE A 297 -8.35 6.91 0.43
C ILE A 297 -7.14 7.42 1.22
N GLU A 298 -5.97 6.92 0.89
CA GLU A 298 -4.69 7.45 1.37
C GLU A 298 -4.20 8.50 0.37
N TRP A 299 -3.83 9.68 0.86
CA TRP A 299 -3.42 10.81 0.03
C TRP A 299 -2.24 11.58 0.63
N ALA A 300 -1.56 12.35 -0.19
CA ALA A 300 -0.43 13.18 0.20
C ALA A 300 -0.32 14.45 -0.67
N TYR A 301 0.10 15.55 -0.06
CA TYR A 301 0.54 16.76 -0.75
C TYR A 301 2.06 16.86 -0.70
N GLU A 302 2.68 17.09 -1.86
CA GLU A 302 4.08 17.52 -1.99
C GLU A 302 4.06 18.90 -2.67
N GLY A 303 4.36 19.95 -1.90
CA GLY A 303 3.98 21.31 -2.25
C GLY A 303 2.46 21.42 -2.45
N ASP A 304 2.04 22.01 -3.57
CA ASP A 304 0.63 22.16 -3.95
C ASP A 304 0.08 20.97 -4.76
N LEU A 305 0.86 19.90 -4.91
CA LEU A 305 0.49 18.76 -5.74
C LEU A 305 -0.16 17.67 -4.89
N LEU A 306 -1.46 17.45 -5.07
CA LEU A 306 -2.18 16.30 -4.51
C LEU A 306 -1.77 15.01 -5.23
N TYR A 307 -1.42 13.98 -4.45
CA TYR A 307 -1.20 12.60 -4.87
C TYR A 307 -2.15 11.65 -4.17
N ILE A 308 -2.70 10.69 -4.92
CA ILE A 308 -3.49 9.58 -4.37
C ILE A 308 -2.58 8.35 -4.23
N LEU A 309 -2.39 7.88 -3.01
CA LEU A 309 -1.47 6.80 -2.66
C LEU A 309 -2.17 5.44 -2.64
N GLN A 310 -3.46 5.40 -2.32
CA GLN A 310 -4.26 4.18 -2.29
C GLN A 310 -5.75 4.53 -2.27
N ALA A 311 -6.59 3.68 -2.85
CA ALA A 311 -8.04 3.70 -2.61
C ALA A 311 -8.54 2.27 -2.37
N ARG A 312 -9.46 2.12 -1.43
CA ARG A 312 -10.14 0.84 -1.15
C ARG A 312 -11.55 1.10 -0.65
N ARG A 313 -12.39 0.07 -0.66
CA ARG A 313 -13.74 0.16 -0.08
C ARG A 313 -13.66 0.54 1.40
N ALA A 314 -14.33 1.63 1.78
CA ALA A 314 -14.53 1.96 3.18
C ALA A 314 -15.52 0.97 3.81
N LYS A 315 -15.27 0.61 5.06
CA LYS A 315 -16.21 -0.11 5.91
C LYS A 315 -16.85 0.90 6.86
N ALA A 316 -18.18 0.93 6.91
CA ALA A 316 -18.87 1.63 7.99
C ALA A 316 -18.61 0.89 9.31
N GLY A 317 -18.60 1.60 10.45
CA GLY A 317 -18.54 0.94 11.75
C GLY A 317 -19.74 0.00 11.91
N GLY A 318 -19.49 -1.31 11.88
CA GLY A 318 -20.53 -2.35 12.00
C GLY A 318 -20.48 -3.52 10.99
N GLU A 319 -19.56 -3.53 10.01
CA GLU A 319 -19.44 -4.59 8.98
C GLU A 319 -18.10 -5.39 8.97
#